data_AF-A0A966USH2-F1
#
_entry.id   AF-A0A966USH2-F1
#
_cell.length_a   1.000
_cell.length_b   1.000
_cell.length_c   1.000
_cell.angle_alpha   90.00
_cell.angle_beta   90.00
_cell.angle_gamma   90.00
#
_symmetry.space_group_name_H-M   'P 1'
#
loop_
_entity.id
_entity.type
_entity.pdbx_description
1 polymer ?
#
loop_
_entity_poly.entity_id
_entity_poly.type
_entity_poly.pdbx_seq_one_letter_code
_entity_poly.pdbx_strand_id
1 'polypeptide(L)'
;MAKLKITRANGDVSEHKITPGVEYAFELKYGAGISKVLREHERQTEIFWLAYECLRRSGAQIPLWGTEFIDTLETVEVLDEEKK
;
A
#
# COMPACT_ATOMS: atom_id res chain seq x y z
N MET A 1 11.38 8.14 -2.72
CA MET A 1 10.67 6.95 -2.22
C MET A 1 9.28 6.96 -2.85
N ALA A 2 8.80 5.86 -3.40
CA ALA A 2 7.45 5.84 -3.97
C ALA A 2 6.40 6.21 -2.91
N LYS A 3 5.32 6.85 -3.35
CA LYS A 3 4.14 7.17 -2.53
C LYS A 3 2.96 6.37 -3.03
N LEU A 4 2.02 6.09 -2.13
CA LEU A 4 0.70 5.59 -2.48
C LEU A 4 -0.31 6.69 -2.30
N LYS A 5 -1.10 6.95 -3.34
CA LYS A 5 -2.33 7.71 -3.24
C LYS A 5 -3.47 6.72 -3.11
N ILE A 6 -4.21 6.82 -2.00
CA ILE A 6 -5.27 5.89 -1.64
C ILE A 6 -6.59 6.65 -1.63
N THR A 7 -7.53 6.21 -2.46
CA THR A 7 -8.92 6.67 -2.46
C THR A 7 -9.78 5.60 -1.80
N ARG A 8 -10.55 6.00 -0.80
CA ARG A 8 -11.48 5.13 -0.08
C ARG A 8 -12.87 5.21 -0.69
N ALA A 9 -13.67 4.16 -0.52
CA ALA A 9 -15.05 4.11 -1.00
C ALA A 9 -15.98 5.16 -0.34
N ASN A 10 -15.55 5.78 0.77
CA ASN A 10 -16.25 6.91 1.39
C ASN A 10 -15.86 8.29 0.81
N GLY A 11 -14.99 8.31 -0.21
CA GLY A 11 -14.49 9.53 -0.85
C GLY A 11 -13.20 10.10 -0.24
N ASP A 12 -12.70 9.55 0.87
CA ASP A 12 -11.47 10.04 1.49
C ASP A 12 -10.25 9.72 0.60
N VAL A 13 -9.46 10.75 0.30
CA VAL A 13 -8.20 10.63 -0.46
C VAL A 13 -7.04 10.98 0.46
N SER A 14 -6.03 10.10 0.52
CA SER A 14 -4.82 10.34 1.30
C SER A 14 -3.57 9.84 0.61
N GLU A 15 -2.45 10.55 0.79
CA GLU A 15 -1.15 10.16 0.28
C GLU A 15 -0.25 9.66 1.41
N HIS A 16 0.38 8.52 1.19
CA HIS A 16 1.26 7.88 2.16
C HIS A 16 2.60 7.54 1.52
N LYS A 17 3.69 7.97 2.14
CA LYS A 17 5.03 7.56 1.73
C LYS A 17 5.24 6.09 2.09
N ILE A 18 5.84 5.33 1.18
CA ILE A 18 6.38 4.01 1.52
C ILE A 18 7.63 4.27 2.38
N THR A 19 7.49 4.07 3.68
CA THR A 19 8.57 4.28 4.65
C THR A 19 9.43 3.01 4.77
N PRO A 20 10.68 3.09 5.26
CA PRO A 20 11.50 1.90 5.49
C PRO A 20 10.81 0.84 6.38
N GLY A 21 9.96 1.27 7.32
CA GLY A 21 9.19 0.35 8.15
C GLY A 21 8.14 -0.45 7.37
N VAL A 22 7.54 0.15 6.33
CA VAL A 22 6.60 -0.52 5.41
C VAL A 22 7.37 -1.48 4.50
N GLU A 23 8.52 -1.06 3.97
CA GLU A 23 9.39 -1.92 3.15
C GLU A 23 9.83 -3.17 3.91
N TYR A 24 10.29 -2.99 5.15
CA TYR A 24 10.67 -4.11 6.02
C TYR A 24 9.51 -5.07 6.28
N ALA A 25 8.30 -4.55 6.55
CA ALA A 25 7.13 -5.39 6.75
C ALA A 25 6.72 -6.14 5.47
N PHE A 26 6.89 -5.52 4.30
CA PHE A 26 6.66 -6.16 3.01
C PHE A 26 7.62 -7.34 2.80
N GLU A 27 8.91 -7.12 3.06
CA GLU A 27 9.93 -8.16 2.93
C GLU A 27 9.68 -9.33 3.89
N LEU A 28 9.26 -9.06 5.13
CA LEU A 28 8.87 -10.11 6.07
C LEU A 28 7.69 -10.95 5.57
N LYS A 29 6.73 -10.34 4.86
CA LYS A 29 5.53 -11.02 4.36
C LYS A 29 5.78 -11.81 3.08
N TYR A 30 6.51 -11.23 2.13
CA TYR A 30 6.66 -11.76 0.77
C TYR A 30 8.05 -12.37 0.50
N GLY A 31 9.00 -12.24 1.42
CA GLY A 31 10.34 -12.81 1.32
C GLY A 31 11.27 -12.14 0.30
N ALA A 32 10.84 -11.04 -0.30
CA ALA A 32 11.61 -10.28 -1.30
C ALA A 32 11.19 -8.81 -1.32
N GLY A 33 12.05 -7.96 -1.89
CA GLY A 33 11.79 -6.53 -2.03
C GLY A 33 10.65 -6.21 -3.01
N ILE A 34 10.00 -5.06 -2.80
CA ILE A 34 8.80 -4.60 -3.52
C ILE A 34 8.98 -4.69 -5.05
N SER A 35 10.04 -4.08 -5.59
CA SER A 35 10.26 -4.03 -7.05
C SER A 35 10.43 -5.41 -7.69
N LYS A 36 10.97 -6.39 -6.95
CA LYS A 36 11.12 -7.76 -7.46
C LYS A 36 9.77 -8.47 -7.49
N VAL A 37 9.05 -8.43 -6.36
CA VAL A 37 7.74 -9.09 -6.22
C VAL A 37 6.73 -8.52 -7.22
N LEU A 38 6.66 -7.19 -7.37
CA LEU A 38 5.74 -6.57 -8.32
C LEU A 38 6.05 -6.94 -9.78
N ARG A 39 7.33 -7.04 -10.17
CA ARG A 39 7.73 -7.45 -11.53
C ARG A 39 7.45 -8.94 -11.80
N GLU A 40 7.63 -9.79 -10.79
CA GLU A 40 7.47 -11.25 -10.96
C GLU A 40 6.02 -11.70 -10.92
N HIS A 41 5.18 -11.05 -10.09
CA HIS A 41 3.80 -11.46 -9.90
C HIS A 41 2.78 -10.57 -10.60
N GLU A 42 3.09 -9.28 -10.81
CA GLU A 42 2.20 -8.30 -11.46
C GLU A 42 0.77 -8.27 -10.87
N ARG A 43 0.64 -8.63 -9.58
CA ARG A 43 -0.63 -8.71 -8.86
C ARG A 43 -0.93 -7.40 -8.14
N GLN A 44 -2.20 -7.00 -8.21
CA GLN A 44 -2.70 -5.81 -7.50
C GLN A 44 -2.78 -6.01 -5.98
N THR A 45 -2.91 -7.27 -5.52
CA THR A 45 -3.04 -7.62 -4.10
C THR A 45 -1.87 -7.10 -3.26
N GLU A 46 -0.65 -7.12 -3.80
CA GLU A 46 0.55 -6.60 -3.15
C GLU A 46 0.49 -5.09 -2.99
N ILE A 47 -0.05 -4.38 -3.99
CA ILE A 47 -0.26 -2.92 -3.94
C ILE A 47 -1.31 -2.58 -2.87
N PHE A 48 -2.42 -3.33 -2.83
CA PHE A 48 -3.45 -3.16 -1.81
C PHE A 48 -2.91 -3.46 -0.40
N TRP A 49 -2.00 -4.43 -0.28
CA TRP A 49 -1.36 -4.75 0.98
C TRP A 49 -0.43 -3.63 1.46
N LEU A 50 0.31 -2.99 0.54
CA LEU A 50 1.10 -1.80 0.87
C LEU A 50 0.19 -0.65 1.35
N ALA A 51 -0.96 -0.45 0.70
CA ALA A 51 -1.95 0.54 1.13
C ALA A 51 -2.46 0.26 2.55
N TYR A 52 -2.82 -0.99 2.85
CA TYR A 52 -3.20 -1.43 4.19
C TYR A 52 -2.13 -1.06 5.23
N GLU A 53 -0.87 -1.40 4.96
CA GLU A 53 0.20 -1.20 5.92
C GLU A 53 0.54 0.30 6.12
N CYS A 54 0.43 1.11 5.07
CA CYS A 54 0.51 2.56 5.16
C CYS A 54 -0.59 3.15 6.06
N LEU A 55 -1.85 2.78 5.81
CA LEU A 55 -3.00 3.28 6.58
C LEU A 55 -2.98 2.81 8.04
N ARG A 56 -2.59 1.56 8.28
CA ARG A 56 -2.44 1.01 9.63
C ARG A 56 -1.42 1.81 10.44
N ARG A 57 -0.32 2.22 9.81
CA ARG A 57 0.75 3.00 10.45
C ARG A 57 0.44 4.48 10.57
N SER A 58 -0.45 5.02 9.73
CA SER A 58 -0.94 6.39 9.87
C SER A 58 -1.92 6.55 11.04
N GLY A 59 -2.32 5.47 11.70
CA GLY A 59 -3.31 5.47 12.78
C GLY A 59 -4.76 5.55 12.28
N ALA A 60 -5.01 5.32 10.98
CA ALA A 60 -6.37 5.27 10.47
C ALA A 60 -7.12 4.07 11.06
N GLN A 61 -8.39 4.28 11.44
CA GLN A 61 -9.25 3.18 11.86
C GLN A 61 -9.68 2.38 10.64
N ILE A 62 -9.14 1.17 10.50
CA ILE A 62 -9.35 0.30 9.33
C ILE A 62 -9.67 -1.12 9.77
N PRO A 63 -10.43 -1.90 8.98
CA PRO A 63 -10.58 -3.34 9.21
C PRO A 63 -9.22 -4.04 9.15
N LEU A 64 -9.17 -5.27 9.69
CA LEU A 64 -8.02 -6.14 9.48
C LEU A 64 -7.85 -6.46 8.00
N TRP A 65 -6.63 -6.82 7.60
CA TRP A 65 -6.36 -7.26 6.24
C TRP A 65 -7.28 -8.42 5.83
N GLY A 66 -8.04 -8.22 4.76
CA GLY A 66 -9.03 -9.16 4.26
C GLY A 66 -10.04 -8.47 3.37
N THR A 67 -11.07 -9.19 2.94
CA THR A 67 -12.10 -8.68 2.02
C THR A 67 -12.76 -7.40 2.53
N GLU A 68 -13.08 -7.33 3.83
CA GLU A 68 -13.66 -6.13 4.44
C GLU A 68 -12.78 -4.89 4.26
N PHE A 69 -11.46 -5.04 4.38
CA PHE A 69 -10.55 -3.92 4.09
C PHE A 69 -10.52 -3.59 2.60
N ILE A 70 -10.49 -4.59 1.73
CA ILE A 70 -10.48 -4.36 0.27
C ILE A 70 -11.73 -3.59 -0.17
N ASP A 71 -12.89 -3.91 0.37
CA ASP A 71 -14.16 -3.23 0.06
C ASP A 71 -14.18 -1.75 0.51
N THR A 72 -13.27 -1.34 1.41
CA THR A 72 -13.11 0.07 1.79
C THR A 72 -12.27 0.87 0.80
N LEU A 73 -11.58 0.21 -0.13
CA LEU A 73 -10.74 0.86 -1.14
C LEU A 73 -11.55 1.10 -2.41
N GLU A 74 -11.43 2.30 -2.96
CA GLU A 74 -11.94 2.61 -4.30
C GLU A 74 -10.80 2.53 -5.32
N THR A 75 -9.68 3.21 -5.07
CA THR A 75 -8.47 3.11 -5.90
C THR A 75 -7.19 3.20 -5.09
N VAL A 76 -6.13 2.56 -5.58
CA VAL A 76 -4.78 2.71 -5.04
C VAL A 76 -3.82 2.95 -6.20
N GLU A 77 -3.17 4.11 -6.19
CA GLU A 77 -2.24 4.54 -7.23
C GLU A 77 -0.81 4.61 -6.65
N VAL A 78 0.15 4.04 -7.36
CA VAL A 78 1.58 4.18 -7.02
C VAL A 78 2.11 5.43 -7.72
N LEU A 79 2.54 6.41 -6.95
CA LEU A 79 3.15 7.63 -7.43
C LEU A 79 4.66 7.53 -7.29
N ASP A 80 5.38 7.70 -8.40
CA ASP A 80 6.82 7.86 -8.36
C ASP A 80 7.16 9.25 -7.80
N GLU A 81 8.03 9.30 -6.78
CA GLU A 81 8.68 10.56 -6.43
C GLU A 81 9.67 10.86 -7.56
N GLU A 82 9.32 11.77 -8.46
CA GLU A 82 10.29 12.40 -9.38
C GLU A 82 11.45 12.92 -8.52
N LYS A 83 12.62 12.29 -8.66
CA LYS A 83 13.86 12.81 -8.10
C LYS A 83 14.19 14.09 -8.89
N LYS A 84 13.83 15.25 -8.34
CA LYS A 84 14.46 16.51 -8.71
C LYS A 84 15.91 16.54 -8.26
#